data_AF-A0A7L7YLR3-F1
#
_entry.id   AF-A0A7L7YLR3-F1
#
_cell.length_a   1.000
_cell.length_b   1.000
_cell.length_c   1.000
_cell.angle_alpha   90.00
_cell.angle_beta   90.00
_cell.angle_gamma   90.00
#
_symmetry.space_group_name_H-M   'P 1'
#
loop_
_entity.id
_entity.type
_entity.pdbx_description
1 polymer ?
#
loop_
_entity_poly.entity_id
_entity_poly.type
_entity_poly.pdbx_seq_one_letter_code
_entity_poly.pdbx_strand_id
1 'polypeptide(L)' 'MADSKIVVTLNSKTLHNLTQLAAFNKESIEKLAKRLVIDGIECEIENIALSRIIKETGSPDAEMVKNEDVDWDKLLSA' A
#
# COMPACT_ATOMS: atom_id res chain seq x y z
N MET A 1 -1.16 13.94 21.45
CA MET A 1 -2.31 13.21 20.87
C MET A 1 -2.69 12.13 21.87
N ALA A 2 -3.96 12.00 22.24
CA ALA A 2 -4.38 10.95 23.15
C ALA A 2 -4.09 9.58 22.51
N ASP A 3 -3.66 8.60 23.33
CA ASP A 3 -3.45 7.22 22.89
C ASP A 3 -4.77 6.67 22.32
N SER A 4 -4.92 6.79 21.01
CA SER A 4 -6.14 6.43 20.31
C SER A 4 -6.10 4.94 20.06
N LYS A 5 -7.01 4.19 20.71
CA LYS A 5 -7.09 2.74 20.59
C LYS A 5 -8.21 2.36 19.63
N ILE A 6 -7.89 1.49 18.68
CA ILE A 6 -8.86 0.84 17.79
C ILE A 6 -8.94 -0.64 18.18
N VAL A 7 -10.16 -1.16 18.33
CA VAL A 7 -10.41 -2.59 18.55
C VAL A 7 -10.93 -3.18 17.25
N VAL A 8 -10.26 -4.21 16.76
CA VAL A 8 -10.65 -4.94 15.55
C VAL A 8 -10.97 -6.38 15.91
N THR A 9 -12.14 -6.86 15.47
CA THR A 9 -12.53 -8.26 15.61
C THR A 9 -12.28 -9.00 14.32
N LEU A 10 -11.51 -10.10 14.38
CA LEU A 10 -11.24 -10.96 13.24
C LEU A 10 -12.17 -12.17 13.27
N ASN A 11 -12.61 -12.63 12.10
CA ASN A 11 -13.29 -13.92 12.02
C ASN A 11 -12.31 -15.06 12.33
N SER A 12 -12.85 -16.25 12.62
CA SER A 12 -12.07 -17.44 13.00
C SER A 12 -10.97 -17.78 11.99
N LYS A 13 -11.28 -17.74 10.69
CA LYS A 13 -10.32 -18.09 9.62
C LYS A 13 -9.15 -17.10 9.58
N THR A 14 -9.42 -15.80 9.64
CA THR A 14 -8.39 -14.76 9.62
C THR A 14 -7.53 -14.81 10.88
N LEU A 15 -8.14 -15.02 12.05
CA LEU A 15 -7.41 -15.18 13.30
C LEU A 15 -6.49 -16.42 13.27
N HIS A 16 -6.98 -17.53 12.73
CA HIS A 16 -6.19 -18.75 12.56
C HIS A 16 -4.98 -18.52 11.65
N ASN A 17 -5.18 -17.86 10.50
CA ASN A 17 -4.09 -17.53 9.57
C ASN A 17 -3.06 -16.59 10.22
N LEU A 18 -3.51 -15.56 10.94
CA LEU A 18 -2.63 -14.64 11.66
C LEU A 18 -1.80 -15.38 12.72
N THR A 19 -2.41 -16.33 13.43
CA THR A 19 -1.74 -17.15 14.44
C THR A 19 -0.65 -18.03 13.81
N GLN A 20 -0.95 -18.67 12.68
CA GLN A 20 0.04 -19.47 11.94
C GLN A 20 1.22 -18.63 11.45
N LEU A 21 0.94 -17.44 10.90
CA LEU A 21 1.97 -16.51 10.43
C LEU A 21 2.85 -16.02 11.58
N ALA A 22 2.26 -15.69 12.74
CA ALA A 22 3.00 -15.29 13.92
C ALA A 22 3.95 -16.39 14.40
N ALA A 23 3.47 -17.64 14.43
CA ALA A 23 4.28 -18.80 14.77
C ALA A 23 5.43 -19.02 13.78
N PHE A 24 5.17 -18.93 12.47
CA PHE A 24 6.18 -19.06 11.43
C PHE A 24 7.28 -18.00 11.55
N ASN A 25 6.88 -16.73 11.77
CA ASN A 25 7.80 -15.59 11.93
C ASN A 25 8.46 -15.51 13.31
N LYS A 26 8.11 -16.42 14.24
CA LYS A 26 8.59 -16.43 15.63
C LYS A 26 8.37 -15.10 16.34
N GLU A 27 7.21 -14.48 16.15
CA GLU A 27 6.84 -13.22 16.79
C GLU A 27 5.46 -13.30 17.44
N SER A 28 5.14 -12.34 18.33
CA SER A 28 3.82 -12.31 18.97
C SER A 28 2.74 -11.89 17.96
N ILE A 29 1.53 -12.44 18.15
CA ILE A 29 0.36 -12.10 17.32
C ILE A 29 0.12 -10.58 17.31
N GLU A 30 0.26 -9.93 18.46
CA GLU A 30 0.09 -8.47 18.57
C GLU A 30 1.13 -7.69 17.76
N LYS A 31 2.40 -8.11 17.82
CA LYS A 31 3.47 -7.44 17.06
C LYS A 31 3.27 -7.62 15.55
N LEU A 32 2.95 -8.83 15.11
CA LEU A 32 2.64 -9.11 13.70
C LEU A 32 1.41 -8.31 13.24
N ALA A 33 0.34 -8.31 14.02
CA ALA A 33 -0.89 -7.57 13.67
C ALA A 33 -0.63 -6.06 13.52
N LYS A 34 0.14 -5.47 14.44
CA LYS A 34 0.53 -4.05 14.34
C LYS A 34 1.31 -3.76 13.06
N ARG A 35 2.32 -4.59 12.76
CA ARG A 35 3.12 -4.43 11.52
C ARG A 35 2.23 -4.53 10.28
N LEU A 36 1.42 -5.59 10.17
CA LEU A 36 0.55 -5.80 9.00
C LEU A 36 -0.48 -4.68 8.81
N VAL A 37 -1.01 -4.10 9.90
CA VAL A 37 -1.93 -2.96 9.80
C VAL A 37 -1.20 -1.72 9.28
N ILE A 38 0.01 -1.45 9.76
CA ILE A 38 0.82 -0.31 9.28
C ILE A 38 1.16 -0.50 7.79
N ASP A 39 1.74 -1.65 7.43
CA ASP A 39 2.14 -1.97 6.06
C ASP A 39 0.93 -1.89 5.10
N GLY A 40 -0.24 -2.38 5.54
CA GLY A 40 -1.47 -2.30 4.76
C GLY A 40 -1.95 -0.86 4.55
N ILE A 41 -1.87 0.00 5.58
CA ILE A 41 -2.23 1.42 5.46
C ILE A 41 -1.28 2.14 4.51
N GLU A 42 0.03 1.91 4.62
CA GLU A 42 1.03 2.52 3.73
C GLU A 42 0.78 2.12 2.27
N CYS A 43 0.52 0.84 2.01
CA CYS A 43 0.16 0.35 0.67
C CYS A 43 -1.12 1.02 0.12
N GLU A 44 -2.17 1.17 0.94
CA GLU A 44 -3.39 1.86 0.50
C GLU A 44 -3.16 3.36 0.24
N ILE A 45 -2.30 4.02 1.01
CA ILE A 45 -1.90 5.41 0.76
C ILE A 45 -1.19 5.54 -0.59
N GLU A 46 -0.26 4.63 -0.90
CA GLU A 46 0.42 4.59 -2.20
C GLU A 46 -0.57 4.35 -3.35
N ASN A 47 -1.51 3.42 -3.19
CA ASN A 47 -2.57 3.17 -4.18
C ASN A 47 -3.43 4.41 -4.40
N ILE A 48 -3.78 5.14 -3.35
CA ILE A 48 -4.51 6.41 -3.46
C ILE A 48 -3.69 7.43 -4.25
N ALA A 49 -2.39 7.57 -3.96
CA ALA A 49 -1.51 8.49 -4.70
C ALA A 49 -1.43 8.13 -6.19
N LEU A 50 -1.21 6.86 -6.51
CA LEU A 50 -1.17 6.36 -7.89
C LEU A 50 -2.50 6.60 -8.62
N SER A 51 -3.64 6.35 -7.95
CA SER A 51 -4.96 6.57 -8.54
C SER A 51 -5.19 8.05 -8.92
N ARG A 52 -4.66 8.98 -8.13
CA ARG A 52 -4.72 10.42 -8.42
C ARG A 52 -3.84 10.77 -9.62
N ILE A 53 -2.62 10.25 -9.67
CA ILE A 53 -1.71 10.45 -10.80
C ILE A 53 -2.32 9.93 -12.10
N ILE A 54 -2.90 8.73 -12.09
CA ILE A 54 -3.58 8.15 -13.28
C ILE A 54 -4.75 9.04 -13.73
N LYS A 55 -5.54 9.53 -12.77
CA LYS A 55 -6.66 10.42 -13.07
C LYS A 55 -6.19 11.75 -13.68
N GLU A 56 -5.09 12.30 -13.18
CA GLU A 56 -4.49 13.54 -13.67
C GLU A 56 -3.83 13.34 -15.04
N THR A 57 -3.12 12.24 -15.27
CA THR A 57 -2.49 11.90 -16.57
C THR A 57 -3.52 11.55 -17.65
N GLY A 58 -4.70 11.03 -17.27
CA GLY A 58 -5.82 10.85 -18.19
C GLY A 58 -6.59 12.14 -18.52
N SER A 59 -6.21 13.28 -17.94
CA SER A 59 -6.81 14.58 -18.25
C SER A 59 -6.37 15.06 -19.65
N PRO A 60 -7.26 15.68 -20.44
CA PRO A 60 -6.88 16.35 -21.70
C PRO A 60 -5.80 17.43 -21.51
N ASP A 61 -5.73 17.99 -20.30
CA ASP A 61 -4.78 19.05 -19.93
C ASP A 61 -3.46 18.49 -19.34
N ALA A 62 -3.28 17.17 -19.33
CA ALA A 62 -2.06 16.55 -18.84
C ALA A 62 -0.90 16.80 -19.82
N GLU A 63 0.03 17.67 -19.43
CA GLU A 63 1.27 17.85 -20.19
C GLU A 63 2.30 16.78 -19.83
N MET A 64 2.78 16.07 -20.84
CA MET A 64 3.86 15.10 -20.68
C MET A 64 5.18 15.86 -20.53
N VAL A 65 5.66 15.98 -19.29
CA VAL A 65 6.98 16.58 -19.02
C VAL A 65 8.06 15.60 -19.45
N LYS A 66 8.86 15.99 -20.44
CA LYS A 66 10.02 15.20 -20.87
C LYS A 66 11.03 15.15 -19.72
N ASN A 67 11.37 13.96 -19.26
CA ASN A 67 12.44 13.77 -18.30
C ASN A 67 13.77 13.69 -19.08
N GLU A 68 14.75 14.52 -18.75
CA GLU A 68 16.05 14.55 -19.43
C GLU A 68 16.79 13.20 -19.33
N ASP A 69 16.49 12.40 -18.30
CA ASP A 69 17.10 11.08 -18.08
C ASP A 69 16.38 9.93 -18.81
N VAL A 70 15.16 10.15 -19.34
CA VAL A 70 14.37 9.09 -19.98
C VAL A 70 13.75 9.58 -21.29
N ASP A 71 14.30 9.06 -22.39
CA ASP A 71 13.73 9.24 -23.73
C ASP A 71 12.50 8.33 -23.91
N TRP A 72 11.33 8.84 -23.52
CA TRP A 72 10.05 8.16 -23.66
C TRP A 72 9.63 7.95 -25.11
N ASP A 73 10.04 8.84 -26.02
CA ASP A 73 9.75 8.72 -27.46
C ASP A 73 10.43 7.47 -28.04
N LYS A 74 11.65 7.18 -27.59
CA LYS A 74 12.37 5.94 -27.94
C LYS A 74 11.76 4.67 -27.33
N LEU A 75 11.21 4.74 -26.11
CA LEU A 75 10.62 3.59 -25.43
C LEU A 75 9.23 3.21 -25.94
N LEU A 76 8.43 4.20 -26.37
CA LEU A 76 7.04 4.01 -26.81
C LEU A 76 6.88 3.84 -28.33
N SER A 77 7.98 3.92 -29.09
CA SER A 77 7.98 3.80 -30.56
C SER A 77 8.21 2.37 -31.08
N ALA A 78 8.21 1.36 -30.19
CA ALA A 78 8.27 -0.07 -30.53
C ALA A 78 6.88 -0.71 -30.51
#